data_AF-A0A961ANB3-F1
#
_entry.id   AF-A0A961ANB3-F1
#
_cell.length_a   1.000
_cell.length_b   1.000
_cell.length_c   1.000
_cell.angle_alpha   90.00
_cell.angle_beta   90.00
_cell.angle_gamma   90.00
#
_symmetry.space_group_name_H-M   'P 1'
#
loop_
_entity.id
_entity.type
_entity.pdbx_description
1 polymer ?
#
loop_
_entity_poly.entity_id
_entity_poly.type
_entity_poly.pdbx_seq_one_letter_code
_entity_poly.pdbx_strand_id
1 'polypeptide(L)'
;MKFVFRHRQPRRGMTLIEVTLVIAVLLSLIAVLFVGAVGYKRGSDRAMCIQNIASVQEAIRSYANLYQYNPGDTVTNLRDNIIGSDKFIQYEPECRAGGNYTYAGDTIPSAGTAYLTCDIGDHVPNSVAGW
;
A
#
# COMPACT_ATOMS: atom_id res chain seq x y z
N MET A 1 22.36 73.12 -24.87
CA MET A 1 22.77 71.97 -24.03
C MET A 1 21.51 71.39 -23.38
N LYS A 2 20.99 70.26 -23.85
CA LYS A 2 19.76 69.62 -23.32
C LYS A 2 20.13 68.63 -22.22
N PHE A 3 19.74 68.89 -20.98
CA PHE A 3 19.89 67.96 -19.86
C PHE A 3 18.81 66.88 -19.95
N VAL A 4 19.22 65.63 -20.14
CA VAL A 4 18.32 64.46 -20.15
C VAL A 4 18.17 63.96 -18.71
N PHE A 5 17.03 64.23 -18.08
CA PHE A 5 16.70 63.68 -16.76
C PHE A 5 16.21 62.23 -16.88
N ARG A 6 17.07 61.28 -16.50
CA ARG A 6 16.70 59.86 -16.42
C ARG A 6 15.91 59.61 -15.14
N HIS A 7 14.60 59.45 -15.24
CA HIS A 7 13.75 59.00 -14.13
C HIS A 7 14.17 57.59 -13.71
N ARG A 8 14.69 57.44 -12.48
CA ARG A 8 14.86 56.12 -11.85
C ARG A 8 13.52 55.68 -11.28
N GLN A 9 12.96 54.61 -11.82
CA GLN A 9 11.77 53.97 -11.27
C GLN A 9 12.08 53.44 -9.85
N PRO A 10 11.26 53.74 -8.84
CA PRO A 10 11.47 53.22 -7.50
C PRO A 10 11.33 51.69 -7.53
N ARG A 11 12.40 50.99 -7.14
CA ARG A 11 12.36 49.54 -6.94
C ARG A 11 11.49 49.26 -5.71
N ARG A 12 10.25 48.84 -5.91
CA ARG A 12 9.41 48.27 -4.84
C ARG A 12 10.03 46.93 -4.44
N GLY A 13 10.72 46.88 -3.30
CA GLY A 13 11.09 45.63 -2.66
C GLY A 13 9.87 44.97 -2.03
N MET A 14 9.82 43.63 -1.98
CA MET A 14 8.85 42.92 -1.15
C MET A 14 9.01 43.37 0.30
N THR A 15 7.89 43.61 0.99
CA THR A 15 7.92 44.05 2.38
C THR A 15 8.28 42.89 3.30
N LEU A 16 8.94 43.15 4.43
CA LEU A 16 9.34 42.09 5.37
C LEU A 16 8.10 41.33 5.89
N ILE A 17 6.98 42.04 6.08
CA ILE A 17 5.71 41.44 6.51
C ILE A 17 5.13 40.47 5.48
N GLU A 18 5.22 40.81 4.19
CA GLU A 18 4.74 39.96 3.08
C GLU A 18 5.53 38.65 3.02
N VAL A 19 6.85 38.72 3.15
CA VAL A 19 7.70 37.53 3.20
C VAL A 19 7.44 36.69 4.45
N THR A 20 7.28 37.31 5.63
CA THR A 20 7.00 36.56 6.87
C THR A 20 5.64 35.88 6.84
N LEU A 21 4.61 36.52 6.27
CA LEU A 21 3.27 35.93 6.15
C LEU A 21 3.30 34.74 5.20
N VAL A 22 3.94 34.89 4.03
CA VAL A 22 4.05 33.80 3.06
C VAL A 22 4.77 32.61 3.66
N ILE A 23 5.90 32.83 4.36
CA ILE A 23 6.62 31.73 5.01
C ILE A 23 5.78 31.09 6.11
N ALA A 24 5.07 31.88 6.93
CA ALA A 24 4.20 31.35 7.99
C ALA A 24 3.08 30.47 7.42
N VAL A 25 2.46 30.87 6.30
CA VAL A 25 1.42 30.07 5.64
C VAL A 25 2.01 28.82 4.96
N LEU A 26 3.16 28.92 4.31
CA LEU A 26 3.80 27.75 3.68
C LEU A 26 4.18 26.70 4.73
N LEU A 27 4.76 27.12 5.86
CA LEU A 27 5.13 26.20 6.94
C LEU A 27 3.90 25.56 7.60
N SER A 28 2.80 26.30 7.77
CA SER A 28 1.57 25.73 8.33
C SER A 28 0.95 24.68 7.40
N LEU A 29 0.94 24.91 6.09
CA LEU A 29 0.46 23.94 5.11
C LEU A 29 1.33 22.68 5.07
N ILE A 30 2.66 22.85 5.09
CA ILE A 30 3.60 21.72 5.12
C ILE A 30 3.38 20.86 6.37
N ALA A 31 3.17 21.48 7.54
CA ALA A 31 2.93 20.75 8.77
C ALA A 31 1.69 19.84 8.69
N VAL A 32 0.57 20.34 8.14
CA VAL A 32 -0.65 19.55 7.96
C VAL A 32 -0.45 18.40 6.97
N LEU A 33 0.32 18.62 5.89
CA LEU A 33 0.62 17.58 4.90
C LEU A 33 1.38 16.40 5.51
N PHE A 34 2.34 16.64 6.41
CA PHE A 34 3.09 15.54 7.05
C PHE A 34 2.19 14.63 7.89
N VAL A 35 1.24 15.19 8.64
CA VAL A 35 0.29 14.41 9.43
C VAL A 35 -0.58 13.55 8.51
N GLY A 36 -1.09 14.14 7.42
CA GLY A 36 -1.88 13.42 6.42
C GLY A 36 -1.09 12.30 5.73
N ALA A 37 0.16 12.56 5.34
CA ALA A 37 1.01 11.61 4.64
C ALA A 37 1.31 10.36 5.46
N VAL A 38 1.55 10.50 6.77
CA VAL A 38 1.80 9.34 7.66
C VAL A 38 0.55 8.47 7.78
N GLY A 39 -0.63 9.08 7.94
CA GLY A 39 -1.91 8.35 7.99
C GLY A 39 -2.20 7.61 6.68
N TYR A 40 -1.99 8.30 5.55
CA TYR A 40 -2.14 7.71 4.22
C TYR A 40 -1.21 6.52 4.00
N LYS A 41 0.07 6.65 4.37
CA LYS A 41 1.04 5.55 4.24
C LYS A 41 0.60 4.31 5.00
N ARG A 42 0.19 4.45 6.27
CA ARG A 42 -0.29 3.33 7.09
C ARG A 42 -1.52 2.65 6.46
N GLY A 43 -2.48 3.46 6.02
CA GLY A 43 -3.68 2.93 5.34
C GLY A 43 -3.37 2.21 4.04
N SER A 44 -2.43 2.74 3.24
CA SER A 44 -1.98 2.10 2.01
C SER A 44 -1.22 0.80 2.27
N ASP A 45 -0.35 0.77 3.27
CA ASP A 45 0.43 -0.42 3.63
C ASP A 45 -0.53 -1.54 4.10
N ARG A 46 -1.55 -1.20 4.91
CA ARG A 46 -2.64 -2.11 5.31
C ARG A 46 -3.42 -2.66 4.11
N ALA A 47 -3.93 -1.77 3.26
CA ALA A 47 -4.76 -2.16 2.10
C ALA A 47 -4.00 -3.09 1.16
N MET A 48 -2.71 -2.84 0.96
CA MET A 48 -1.87 -3.67 0.11
C MET A 48 -1.61 -5.05 0.73
N CYS A 49 -1.40 -5.14 2.06
CA CYS A 49 -1.23 -6.44 2.71
C CYS A 49 -2.53 -7.28 2.67
N ILE A 50 -3.71 -6.64 2.79
CA ILE A 50 -5.02 -7.30 2.61
C ILE A 50 -5.20 -7.77 1.15
N GLN A 51 -4.82 -6.94 0.17
CA GLN A 51 -4.90 -7.29 -1.25
C GLN A 51 -4.04 -8.52 -1.59
N ASN A 52 -2.81 -8.59 -1.05
CA ASN A 52 -1.94 -9.76 -1.23
C ASN A 52 -2.62 -11.04 -0.72
N ILE A 53 -3.23 -10.98 0.47
CA ILE A 53 -3.96 -12.12 1.05
C ILE A 53 -5.12 -12.55 0.15
N ALA A 54 -5.93 -11.59 -0.32
CA ALA A 54 -7.06 -11.86 -1.19
C ALA A 54 -6.62 -12.47 -2.53
N SER A 55 -5.58 -11.92 -3.17
CA SER A 55 -5.03 -12.45 -4.42
C SER A 55 -4.50 -13.88 -4.27
N VAL A 56 -3.85 -14.21 -3.14
CA VAL A 56 -3.43 -15.58 -2.84
C VAL A 56 -4.63 -16.51 -2.64
N GLN A 57 -5.70 -16.08 -1.97
CA GLN A 57 -6.91 -16.88 -1.87
C GLN A 57 -7.52 -17.17 -3.25
N GLU A 58 -7.65 -16.15 -4.09
CA GLU A 58 -8.21 -16.28 -5.44
C GLU A 58 -7.37 -17.22 -6.30
N ALA A 59 -6.04 -17.12 -6.21
CA ALA A 59 -5.13 -18.00 -6.91
C ALA A 59 -5.30 -19.47 -6.49
N ILE A 60 -5.46 -19.74 -5.20
CA ILE A 60 -5.69 -21.09 -4.68
C ILE A 60 -7.03 -21.64 -5.13
N ARG A 61 -8.10 -20.83 -5.12
CA ARG A 61 -9.41 -21.27 -5.65
C ARG A 61 -9.34 -21.55 -7.15
N SER A 62 -8.61 -20.73 -7.89
CA SER A 62 -8.41 -20.94 -9.33
C SER A 62 -7.65 -22.25 -9.59
N TYR A 63 -6.60 -22.52 -8.83
CA TYR A 63 -5.86 -23.78 -8.87
C TYR A 63 -6.73 -24.97 -8.50
N ALA A 64 -7.46 -24.91 -7.38
CA ALA A 64 -8.36 -25.97 -6.94
C ALA A 64 -9.40 -26.30 -8.01
N ASN A 65 -9.97 -25.28 -8.66
CA ASN A 65 -10.94 -25.46 -9.74
C ASN A 65 -10.31 -26.09 -10.99
N LEU A 66 -9.12 -25.60 -11.41
CA LEU A 66 -8.44 -26.11 -12.60
C LEU A 66 -8.06 -27.58 -12.49
N TYR A 67 -7.65 -28.03 -11.30
CA TYR A 67 -7.20 -29.40 -11.04
C TYR A 67 -8.26 -30.26 -10.33
N GLN A 68 -9.48 -29.75 -10.18
CA GLN A 68 -10.62 -30.44 -9.56
C GLN A 68 -10.39 -30.92 -8.11
N TYR A 69 -9.64 -30.14 -7.34
CA TYR A 69 -9.50 -30.39 -5.91
C TYR A 69 -10.66 -29.79 -5.12
N ASN A 70 -11.02 -30.46 -4.03
CA ASN A 70 -12.01 -30.02 -3.07
C ASN A 70 -11.36 -29.30 -1.88
N PRO A 71 -12.11 -28.44 -1.18
CA PRO A 71 -11.65 -27.89 0.08
C PRO A 71 -11.33 -29.00 1.09
N GLY A 72 -10.17 -28.91 1.76
CA GLY A 72 -9.66 -29.95 2.65
C GLY A 72 -8.74 -30.98 1.98
N ASP A 73 -8.68 -31.01 0.65
CA ASP A 73 -7.70 -31.86 -0.04
C ASP A 73 -6.28 -31.37 0.26
N THR A 74 -5.35 -32.32 0.38
CA THR A 74 -3.94 -32.04 0.61
C THR A 74 -3.17 -32.11 -0.70
N VAL A 75 -2.45 -31.05 -1.03
CA VAL A 75 -1.63 -30.91 -2.23
C VAL A 75 -0.20 -30.67 -1.79
N THR A 76 0.71 -31.58 -2.17
CA THR A 76 2.12 -31.47 -1.81
C THR A 76 2.73 -30.18 -2.37
N ASN A 77 3.40 -29.42 -1.50
CA ASN A 77 4.01 -28.12 -1.83
C ASN A 77 2.99 -27.17 -2.46
N LEU A 78 1.81 -27.01 -1.84
CA LEU A 78 0.72 -26.19 -2.39
C LEU A 78 1.20 -24.78 -2.69
N ARG A 79 1.96 -24.17 -1.78
CA ARG A 79 2.56 -22.85 -1.96
C ARG A 79 3.35 -22.72 -3.27
N ASP A 80 4.24 -23.66 -3.55
CA ASP A 80 5.15 -23.59 -4.71
C ASP A 80 4.43 -23.88 -6.03
N ASN A 81 3.23 -24.47 -5.97
CA ASN A 81 2.36 -24.63 -7.13
C ASN A 81 1.59 -23.35 -7.47
N ILE A 82 1.37 -22.47 -6.50
CA ILE A 82 0.61 -21.22 -6.64
C ILE A 82 1.54 -20.03 -6.88
N ILE A 83 2.67 -19.98 -6.18
CA ILE A 83 3.58 -18.84 -6.14
C ILE A 83 4.91 -19.22 -6.80
N GLY A 84 5.33 -18.44 -7.78
CA GLY A 84 6.59 -18.60 -8.50
C GLY A 84 6.51 -18.13 -9.95
N SER A 85 7.65 -18.20 -10.65
CA SER A 85 7.68 -17.91 -12.09
C SER A 85 6.69 -18.82 -12.82
N ASP A 86 5.87 -18.21 -13.69
CA ASP A 86 4.89 -18.91 -14.52
C ASP A 86 3.79 -19.65 -13.72
N LYS A 87 3.54 -19.21 -12.47
CA LYS A 87 2.42 -19.66 -11.64
C LYS A 87 1.32 -18.60 -11.56
N PHE A 88 0.28 -18.87 -10.77
CA PHE A 88 -0.86 -17.96 -10.58
C PHE A 88 -0.42 -16.61 -9.99
N ILE A 89 0.61 -16.64 -9.13
CA ILE A 89 1.23 -15.45 -8.56
C ILE A 89 2.72 -15.50 -8.88
N GLN A 90 3.20 -14.48 -9.59
CA GLN A 90 4.56 -14.47 -10.12
C GLN A 90 5.65 -14.27 -9.04
N TYR A 91 5.34 -13.51 -7.99
CA TYR A 91 6.30 -13.11 -6.96
C TYR A 91 5.74 -13.37 -5.57
N GLU A 92 6.61 -13.74 -4.64
CA GLU A 92 6.24 -13.89 -3.23
C GLU A 92 5.68 -12.56 -2.70
N PRO A 93 4.48 -12.56 -2.09
CA PRO A 93 3.93 -11.36 -1.49
C PRO A 93 4.77 -10.95 -0.27
N GLU A 94 5.09 -9.66 -0.19
CA GLU A 94 5.79 -9.06 0.95
C GLU A 94 4.90 -7.97 1.57
N CYS A 95 4.88 -7.88 2.91
CA CYS A 95 4.15 -6.81 3.58
C CYS A 95 5.06 -5.59 3.75
N ARG A 96 4.72 -4.47 3.09
CA ARG A 96 5.52 -3.23 3.08
C ARG A 96 5.71 -2.57 4.45
N ALA A 97 4.89 -2.94 5.43
CA ALA A 97 5.06 -2.50 6.82
C ALA A 97 6.09 -3.33 7.59
N GLY A 98 6.70 -4.35 6.98
CA GLY A 98 7.68 -5.24 7.61
C GLY A 98 7.08 -6.45 8.32
N GLY A 99 5.81 -6.76 8.05
CA GLY A 99 5.14 -7.94 8.58
C GLY A 99 5.53 -9.21 7.83
N ASN A 100 5.45 -10.34 8.51
CA ASN A 100 5.69 -11.67 7.98
C ASN A 100 4.38 -12.39 7.65
N TYR A 101 4.38 -13.04 6.50
CA TYR A 101 3.25 -13.86 6.08
C TYR A 101 3.41 -15.31 6.53
N THR A 102 2.33 -15.89 7.05
CA THR A 102 2.23 -17.30 7.45
C THR A 102 1.23 -18.01 6.56
N TYR A 103 1.61 -19.21 6.08
CA TYR A 103 0.81 -20.05 5.20
C TYR A 103 0.12 -21.17 5.98
N ALA A 104 -1.09 -21.54 5.58
CA ALA A 104 -1.87 -22.63 6.20
C ALA A 104 -1.38 -24.05 5.84
N GLY A 105 -0.22 -24.17 5.21
CA GLY A 105 0.42 -25.45 4.84
C GLY A 105 0.01 -25.95 3.44
N ASP A 106 -0.22 -27.26 3.33
CA ASP A 106 -0.46 -27.96 2.06
C ASP A 106 -1.94 -28.33 1.83
N THR A 107 -2.83 -27.87 2.71
CA THR A 107 -4.26 -28.13 2.59
C THR A 107 -4.97 -26.98 1.88
N ILE A 108 -5.86 -27.31 0.94
CA ILE A 108 -6.72 -26.31 0.31
C ILE A 108 -7.71 -25.79 1.36
N PRO A 109 -7.74 -24.48 1.63
CA PRO A 109 -8.58 -23.92 2.68
C PRO A 109 -10.06 -24.13 2.38
N SER A 110 -10.83 -24.39 3.43
CA SER A 110 -12.29 -24.30 3.38
C SER A 110 -12.75 -22.85 3.18
N ALA A 111 -13.96 -22.69 2.65
CA ALA A 111 -14.61 -21.39 2.67
C ALA A 111 -14.69 -20.86 4.11
N GLY A 112 -14.35 -19.60 4.32
CA GLY A 112 -14.22 -18.97 5.63
C GLY A 112 -12.82 -19.08 6.25
N THR A 113 -11.84 -19.69 5.57
CA THR A 113 -10.47 -19.82 6.10
C THR A 113 -9.47 -19.19 5.15
N ALA A 114 -8.62 -18.28 5.66
CA ALA A 114 -7.53 -17.72 4.86
C ALA A 114 -6.33 -18.67 4.83
N TYR A 115 -5.86 -19.01 3.63
CA TYR A 115 -4.57 -19.66 3.42
C TYR A 115 -3.36 -18.82 3.83
N LEU A 116 -3.43 -17.49 3.71
CA LEU A 116 -2.33 -16.57 3.99
C LEU A 116 -2.74 -15.57 5.06
N THR A 117 -1.93 -15.39 6.09
CA THR A 117 -2.17 -14.42 7.17
C THR A 117 -0.92 -13.61 7.46
N CYS A 118 -1.11 -12.34 7.84
CA CYS A 118 -0.03 -11.44 8.27
C CYS A 118 0.05 -11.44 9.80
N ASP A 119 1.26 -11.31 10.35
CA ASP A 119 1.51 -11.17 11.79
C ASP A 119 1.06 -9.81 12.35
N ILE A 120 1.03 -8.77 11.52
CA ILE A 120 0.50 -7.46 11.91
C ILE A 120 -1.03 -7.53 11.95
N GLY A 121 -1.61 -7.46 13.16
CA GLY A 121 -3.05 -7.65 13.38
C GLY A 121 -3.98 -6.68 12.65
N ASP A 122 -3.54 -5.47 12.30
CA ASP A 122 -4.35 -4.53 11.49
C ASP A 122 -4.24 -4.81 9.98
N HIS A 123 -3.31 -5.67 9.56
CA HIS A 123 -3.05 -6.02 8.16
C HIS A 123 -3.73 -7.31 7.72
N VAL A 124 -4.69 -7.79 8.51
CA VAL A 124 -5.55 -8.92 8.17
C VAL A 124 -6.95 -8.43 7.79
N PRO A 125 -7.67 -9.15 6.91
CA PRO A 125 -9.05 -8.82 6.57
C PRO A 125 -9.95 -8.89 7.81
N ASN A 126 -10.90 -7.97 7.92
CA ASN A 126 -11.88 -7.97 9.02
C ASN A 126 -12.79 -9.21 9.00
N SER A 127 -13.00 -9.80 7.82
CA SER A 127 -13.78 -11.02 7.65
C SER A 127 -13.31 -11.74 6.39
N VAL A 128 -13.30 -13.07 6.48
CA VAL A 128 -13.00 -14.00 5.38
C VAL A 128 -14.21 -14.89 5.05
N ALA A 129 -15.39 -14.61 5.62
CA ALA A 129 -16.57 -15.46 5.47
C ALA A 129 -17.09 -15.54 4.02
N GLY A 130 -16.83 -14.53 3.20
CA GLY A 130 -17.20 -14.49 1.78
C GLY A 130 -16.16 -15.12 0.85
N TRP A 131 -15.12 -15.71 1.42
CA TRP A 131 -14.03 -16.36 0.70
C TRP A 131 -14.24 -17.87 0.81
#